data_AF-A0A7J9ZX75-F1
#
_entry.id   AF-A0A7J9ZX75-F1
#
_cell.length_a   1.000
_cell.length_b   1.000
_cell.length_c   1.000
_cell.angle_alpha   90.00
_cell.angle_beta   90.00
_cell.angle_gamma   90.00
#
_symmetry.space_group_name_H-M   'P 1'
#
loop_
_entity.id
_entity.type
_entity.pdbx_description
1 polymer ?
#
loop_
_entity_poly.entity_id
_entity_poly.type
_entity_poly.pdbx_seq_one_letter_code
_entity_poly.pdbx_strand_id
1 'polypeptide(L)'
;MAEARPGATLAERLDRLFRTVRRRGGGEYSNEEVAEALRERGGPTISATYLWQLRKGIRHNPTKKHLEAVAEFFGVPTAYFFDDEAGARIETELELLAALRDSSVRQLALRASGLSAESLSALAKMVDRVRVLEGLPNDPGAQGAG
;
A
#
# COMPACT_ATOMS: atom_id res chain seq x y z
N MET A 1 -30.43 -5.09 -2.63
CA MET A 1 -29.22 -5.93 -2.73
C MET A 1 -28.04 -4.98 -2.66
N ALA A 2 -27.19 -5.08 -1.63
CA ALA A 2 -26.03 -4.22 -1.51
C ALA A 2 -24.99 -4.67 -2.53
N GLU A 3 -24.70 -3.83 -3.52
CA GLU A 3 -23.54 -4.01 -4.41
C GLU A 3 -22.28 -4.05 -3.53
N ALA A 4 -21.63 -5.20 -3.47
CA ALA A 4 -20.29 -5.31 -2.93
C ALA A 4 -19.40 -4.37 -3.74
N ARG A 5 -18.84 -3.34 -3.11
CA ARG A 5 -17.82 -2.49 -3.73
C ARG A 5 -16.73 -3.43 -4.27
N PRO A 6 -16.32 -3.34 -5.55
CA PRO A 6 -15.27 -4.20 -6.03
C PRO A 6 -14.01 -3.91 -5.22
N GLY A 7 -13.48 -4.92 -4.51
CA GLY A 7 -12.20 -4.82 -3.84
C GLY A 7 -11.10 -4.45 -4.85
N ALA A 8 -10.04 -3.81 -4.37
CA ALA A 8 -8.91 -3.42 -5.22
C ALA A 8 -8.42 -4.63 -6.05
N THR A 9 -8.24 -4.42 -7.34
CA THR A 9 -7.77 -5.43 -8.29
C THR A 9 -6.37 -5.92 -7.91
N LEU A 10 -5.99 -7.11 -8.39
CA LEU A 10 -4.64 -7.64 -8.21
C LEU A 10 -3.56 -6.65 -8.69
N ALA A 11 -3.80 -5.97 -9.82
CA ALA A 11 -2.88 -5.01 -10.39
C ALA A 11 -2.65 -3.82 -9.46
N GLU A 12 -3.73 -3.28 -8.89
CA GLU A 12 -3.67 -2.16 -7.92
C GLU A 12 -2.96 -2.57 -6.64
N ARG A 13 -3.28 -3.75 -6.09
CA ARG A 13 -2.61 -4.29 -4.89
C ARG A 13 -1.11 -4.46 -5.12
N LEU A 14 -0.71 -5.05 -6.26
CA LEU A 14 0.69 -5.20 -6.62
C LEU A 14 1.38 -3.83 -6.78
N ASP A 15 0.81 -2.92 -7.56
CA ASP A 15 1.44 -1.61 -7.79
C ASP A 15 1.59 -0.82 -6.50
N ARG A 16 0.65 -0.98 -5.56
CA ARG A 16 0.71 -0.36 -4.25
C ARG A 16 1.85 -0.89 -3.40
N LEU A 17 2.06 -2.21 -3.33
CA LEU A 17 3.20 -2.79 -2.62
C LEU A 17 4.54 -2.21 -3.11
N PHE A 18 4.68 -2.04 -4.43
CA PHE A 18 5.88 -1.41 -5.01
C PHE A 18 6.06 0.04 -4.56
N ARG A 19 4.97 0.82 -4.47
CA ARG A 19 5.01 2.23 -4.05
C ARG A 19 5.21 2.40 -2.54
N THR A 20 4.68 1.49 -1.72
CA THR A 20 4.70 1.60 -0.26
C THR A 20 5.94 0.96 0.33
N VAL A 21 6.37 -0.21 -0.14
CA VAL A 21 7.57 -0.89 0.36
C VAL A 21 8.78 -0.42 -0.46
N ARG A 22 9.73 0.25 0.21
CA ARG A 22 10.89 0.88 -0.46
C ARG A 22 12.17 0.18 -0.05
N ARG A 23 13.16 0.25 -0.93
CA ARG A 23 14.52 -0.22 -0.69
C ARG A 23 15.18 0.54 0.47
N ARG A 24 16.21 -0.07 1.07
CA ARG A 24 17.20 0.68 1.89
C ARG A 24 17.85 1.73 0.98
N GLY A 25 17.47 2.99 1.15
CA GLY A 25 17.84 4.11 0.27
C GLY A 25 16.65 4.91 -0.27
N GLY A 26 15.41 4.46 -0.04
CA GLY A 26 14.18 5.23 -0.29
C GLY A 26 13.58 5.07 -1.70
N GLY A 27 14.30 4.45 -2.63
CA GLY A 27 13.80 4.16 -3.98
C GLY A 27 12.72 3.07 -4.01
N GLU A 28 11.82 3.17 -5.01
CA GLU A 28 10.94 2.07 -5.42
C GLU A 28 11.77 0.86 -5.87
N TYR A 29 11.27 -0.36 -5.66
CA TYR A 29 11.85 -1.54 -6.29
C TYR A 29 11.54 -1.53 -7.79
N SER A 30 12.52 -1.84 -8.63
CA SER A 30 12.29 -2.18 -10.04
C SER A 30 11.72 -3.60 -10.15
N ASN A 31 11.08 -3.90 -11.29
CA ASN A 31 10.55 -5.25 -11.52
C ASN A 31 11.70 -6.27 -11.63
N GLU A 32 12.85 -5.85 -12.16
CA GLU A 32 14.09 -6.61 -12.25
C GLU A 32 14.62 -6.97 -10.86
N GLU A 33 14.68 -6.00 -9.94
CA GLU A 33 15.15 -6.25 -8.57
C GLU A 33 14.26 -7.24 -7.82
N VAL A 34 12.93 -7.15 -7.99
CA VAL A 34 12.01 -8.11 -7.36
C VAL A 34 12.15 -9.49 -7.99
N ALA A 35 12.17 -9.58 -9.33
CA ALA A 35 12.35 -10.85 -10.02
C ALA A 35 13.65 -11.55 -9.62
N GLU A 36 14.75 -10.80 -9.53
CA GLU A 36 16.05 -11.33 -9.13
C GLU A 36 16.02 -11.80 -7.66
N ALA A 37 15.51 -10.98 -6.75
CA ALA A 37 15.44 -11.34 -5.34
C ALA A 37 14.57 -12.59 -5.08
N LEU A 38 13.49 -12.77 -5.85
CA LEU A 38 12.66 -13.97 -5.76
C LEU A 38 13.40 -15.21 -6.26
N ARG A 39 14.21 -15.07 -7.31
CA ARG A 39 15.07 -16.14 -7.83
C ARG A 39 16.16 -16.53 -6.84
N GLU A 40 16.88 -15.55 -6.28
CA GLU A 40 17.96 -15.78 -5.31
C GLU A 40 17.50 -16.52 -4.05
N ARG A 41 16.23 -16.32 -3.65
CA ARG A 41 15.61 -17.01 -2.52
C ARG A 41 15.15 -18.44 -2.83
N GLY A 42 15.33 -18.92 -4.05
CA GLY A 42 14.84 -20.23 -4.48
C GLY A 42 13.32 -20.27 -4.71
N GLY A 43 12.70 -19.10 -4.86
CA GLY A 43 11.27 -18.97 -5.17
C GLY A 43 10.93 -19.36 -6.61
N PRO A 44 9.63 -19.33 -6.98
CA PRO A 44 9.21 -19.58 -8.35
C PRO A 44 9.82 -18.55 -9.30
N THR A 45 10.26 -19.00 -10.48
CA THR A 45 10.76 -18.09 -11.51
C THR A 45 9.62 -17.18 -12.00
N ILE A 46 9.85 -15.87 -11.88
CA ILE A 46 8.97 -14.83 -12.35
C ILE A 46 9.80 -13.78 -13.08
N SER A 47 9.43 -13.44 -14.33
CA SER A 47 10.20 -12.45 -15.10
C SER A 47 9.79 -11.03 -14.73
N ALA A 48 10.73 -10.08 -14.85
CA ALA A 48 10.45 -8.66 -14.66
C ALA A 48 9.32 -8.16 -15.58
N THR A 49 9.31 -8.61 -16.84
CA THR A 49 8.25 -8.32 -17.81
C THR A 49 6.90 -8.82 -17.34
N TYR A 50 6.82 -10.04 -16.79
CA TYR A 50 5.57 -10.59 -16.29
C TYR A 50 5.08 -9.84 -15.04
N LEU A 51 5.98 -9.48 -14.11
CA LEU A 51 5.65 -8.60 -12.97
C LEU A 51 5.08 -7.26 -13.43
N TRP A 52 5.71 -6.62 -14.43
CA TRP A 52 5.19 -5.39 -15.01
C TRP A 52 3.80 -5.58 -15.63
N GLN A 53 3.59 -6.67 -16.38
CA GLN A 53 2.28 -6.99 -16.97
C GLN A 53 1.21 -7.20 -15.91
N LEU A 54 1.54 -7.84 -14.78
CA LEU A 54 0.62 -8.01 -13.65
C LEU A 54 0.27 -6.65 -13.01
N ARG A 55 1.27 -5.81 -12.74
CA ARG A 55 1.08 -4.45 -12.17
C ARG A 55 0.26 -3.53 -13.06
N LYS A 56 0.34 -3.71 -14.39
CA LYS A 56 -0.43 -2.92 -15.36
C LYS A 56 -1.78 -3.55 -15.72
N GLY A 57 -2.14 -4.68 -15.12
CA GLY A 57 -3.37 -5.39 -15.47
C GLY A 57 -3.40 -5.86 -16.91
N ILE A 58 -2.25 -6.11 -17.54
CA ILE A 58 -2.16 -6.76 -18.86
C ILE A 58 -2.30 -8.28 -18.69
N ARG A 59 -1.83 -8.80 -17.54
CA ARG A 59 -2.03 -10.18 -17.10
C ARG A 59 -2.72 -10.17 -15.74
N HIS A 60 -3.55 -11.18 -15.50
CA HIS A 60 -4.37 -11.27 -14.28
C HIS A 60 -4.29 -12.62 -13.57
N ASN A 61 -3.62 -13.61 -14.17
CA ASN A 61 -3.65 -14.99 -13.70
C ASN A 61 -2.25 -15.50 -13.28
N PRO A 62 -1.62 -14.91 -12.25
CA PRO A 62 -0.44 -15.51 -11.64
C PRO A 62 -0.80 -16.78 -10.88
N THR A 63 0.17 -17.67 -10.72
CA THR A 63 -0.04 -18.83 -9.85
C THR A 63 -0.07 -18.41 -8.39
N LYS A 64 -0.72 -19.20 -7.52
CA LYS A 64 -0.69 -18.97 -6.07
C LYS A 64 0.74 -18.87 -5.53
N LYS A 65 1.65 -19.72 -6.02
CA LYS A 65 3.07 -19.70 -5.65
C LYS A 65 3.75 -18.38 -5.99
N HIS A 66 3.42 -17.78 -7.13
CA HIS A 66 3.94 -16.45 -7.50
C HIS A 66 3.46 -15.38 -6.51
N LEU A 67 2.20 -15.41 -6.12
CA LEU A 67 1.64 -14.44 -5.17
C LEU A 67 2.19 -14.62 -3.76
N GLU A 68 2.41 -15.87 -3.31
CA GLU A 68 3.08 -16.17 -2.03
C GLU A 68 4.49 -15.60 -2.01
N ALA A 69 5.27 -15.83 -3.07
CA ALA A 69 6.64 -15.35 -3.15
C ALA A 69 6.72 -13.81 -3.15
N VAL A 70 5.83 -13.15 -3.90
CA VAL A 70 5.73 -11.69 -3.92
C VAL A 70 5.29 -11.14 -2.55
N ALA A 71 4.31 -11.76 -1.89
CA ALA A 71 3.85 -11.38 -0.57
C ALA A 71 5.00 -11.47 0.46
N GLU A 72 5.74 -12.57 0.45
CA GLU A 72 6.90 -12.78 1.32
C GLU A 72 7.99 -11.72 1.08
N PHE A 73 8.30 -11.41 -0.19
CA PHE A 73 9.27 -10.38 -0.54
C PHE A 73 8.90 -9.00 0.02
N PHE A 74 7.61 -8.63 -0.10
CA PHE A 74 7.10 -7.35 0.40
C PHE A 74 6.76 -7.37 1.89
N GLY A 75 6.86 -8.52 2.56
CA GLY A 75 6.59 -8.68 3.98
C GLY A 75 5.11 -8.57 4.36
N VAL A 76 4.20 -8.94 3.45
CA VAL A 76 2.74 -8.96 3.70
C VAL A 76 2.20 -10.38 3.74
N PRO A 77 1.12 -10.67 4.48
CA PRO A 77 0.44 -11.96 4.42
C PRO A 77 -0.10 -12.26 3.02
N THR A 78 0.03 -13.49 2.53
CA THR A 78 -0.52 -13.93 1.23
C THR A 78 -2.03 -13.65 1.09
N ALA A 79 -2.78 -13.71 2.19
CA ALA A 79 -4.20 -13.39 2.24
C ALA A 79 -4.52 -11.99 1.67
N TYR A 80 -3.56 -11.07 1.69
CA TYR A 80 -3.65 -9.76 1.05
C TYR A 80 -4.12 -9.81 -0.41
N PHE A 81 -3.81 -10.87 -1.16
CA PHE A 81 -4.22 -10.97 -2.57
C PHE A 81 -5.56 -11.68 -2.79
N PHE A 82 -6.13 -12.34 -1.77
CA PHE A 82 -7.25 -13.27 -1.95
C PHE A 82 -8.46 -12.98 -1.05
N ASP A 83 -8.24 -12.27 0.06
CA ASP A 83 -9.27 -11.91 1.03
C ASP A 83 -9.45 -10.39 0.98
N ASP A 84 -10.66 -9.95 0.63
CA ASP A 84 -10.98 -8.52 0.50
C ASP A 84 -11.01 -7.82 1.86
N GLU A 85 -11.41 -8.51 2.93
CA GLU A 85 -11.46 -7.94 4.27
C GLU A 85 -10.06 -7.86 4.88
N ALA A 86 -9.30 -8.97 4.82
CA ALA A 86 -7.90 -8.96 5.27
C ALA A 86 -7.05 -8.02 4.41
N GLY A 87 -7.31 -7.98 3.10
CA GLY A 87 -6.71 -7.03 2.16
C GLY A 87 -6.94 -5.58 2.59
N ALA A 88 -8.20 -5.18 2.82
CA ALA A 88 -8.52 -3.81 3.22
C ALA A 88 -7.85 -3.38 4.54
N ARG A 89 -7.72 -4.28 5.52
CA ARG A 89 -6.98 -3.99 6.77
C ARG A 89 -5.50 -3.76 6.51
N ILE A 90 -4.86 -4.63 5.72
CA ILE A 90 -3.44 -4.50 5.34
C ILE A 90 -3.21 -3.24 4.51
N GLU A 91 -4.16 -2.87 3.64
CA GLU A 91 -4.11 -1.62 2.89
C GLU A 91 -4.02 -0.39 3.80
N THR A 92 -4.86 -0.36 4.84
CA THR A 92 -4.86 0.74 5.81
C THR A 92 -3.52 0.86 6.53
N GLU A 93 -2.92 -0.28 6.88
CA GLU A 93 -1.60 -0.32 7.53
C GLU A 93 -0.47 0.14 6.58
N LEU A 94 -0.51 -0.28 5.31
CA LEU A 94 0.45 0.15 4.29
C LEU A 94 0.34 1.65 4.01
N GLU A 95 -0.87 2.22 3.99
CA GLU A 95 -1.09 3.66 3.84
C GLU A 95 -0.53 4.45 5.02
N LEU A 96 -0.76 3.98 6.25
CA LEU A 96 -0.18 4.59 7.44
C LEU A 96 1.36 4.56 7.40
N LEU A 97 1.95 3.42 7.04
CA LEU A 97 3.40 3.28 6.88
C LEU A 97 3.94 4.21 5.79
N ALA A 98 3.21 4.40 4.69
CA ALA A 98 3.57 5.34 3.65
C ALA A 98 3.52 6.79 4.15
N ALA A 99 2.46 7.18 4.85
CA ALA A 99 2.31 8.52 5.42
C ALA A 99 3.40 8.85 6.45
N LEU A 100 3.75 7.91 7.33
CA LEU A 100 4.78 8.10 8.36
C LEU A 100 6.21 8.21 7.78
N ARG A 101 6.42 7.94 6.50
CA ARG A 101 7.72 8.18 5.84
C ARG A 101 7.94 9.65 5.51
N ASP A 102 6.88 10.42 5.34
CA ASP A 102 7.00 11.85 5.21
C ASP A 102 7.55 12.44 6.52
N SER A 103 8.68 13.14 6.41
CA SER A 103 9.38 13.66 7.58
C SER A 103 8.55 14.69 8.35
N SER A 104 7.70 15.45 7.67
CA SER A 104 6.81 16.46 8.26
C SER A 104 5.64 15.78 8.97
N VAL A 105 5.03 14.76 8.36
CA VAL A 105 3.97 13.95 8.98
C VAL A 105 4.50 13.24 10.22
N ARG A 106 5.69 12.62 10.14
CA ARG A 106 6.32 11.95 11.30
C ARG A 106 6.60 12.94 12.43
N GLN A 107 7.12 14.11 12.09
CA GLN A 107 7.39 15.18 13.04
C GLN A 107 6.12 15.71 13.72
N LEU A 108 5.00 15.77 13.02
CA LEU A 108 3.70 16.12 13.58
C LEU A 108 3.21 15.04 14.54
N ALA A 109 3.29 13.76 14.15
CA ALA A 109 2.90 12.64 14.99
C ALA A 109 3.68 12.58 16.31
N LEU A 110 5.00 12.82 16.25
CA LEU A 110 5.85 12.87 17.46
C LEU A 110 5.45 14.02 18.40
N ARG A 111 5.06 15.18 17.88
CA ARG A 111 4.59 16.32 18.69
C ARG A 111 3.20 16.10 19.29
N ALA A 112 2.36 15.37 18.58
CA ALA A 112 1.03 15.01 19.06
C ALA A 112 1.05 13.90 20.13
N SER A 113 2.17 13.19 20.27
CA SER A 113 2.34 12.12 21.25
C SER A 113 2.18 12.65 22.68
N GLY A 114 1.31 11.99 23.46
CA GLY A 114 1.04 12.35 24.86
C GLY A 114 -0.05 13.41 25.06
N LEU A 115 -0.65 13.93 23.98
CA LEU A 115 -1.84 14.79 24.09
C LEU A 115 -3.07 14.00 24.51
N SER A 116 -4.04 14.69 25.13
CA SER A 116 -5.33 14.10 25.48
C SER A 116 -6.14 13.75 24.22
N ALA A 117 -7.12 12.85 24.36
CA ALA A 117 -8.00 12.46 23.26
C ALA A 117 -8.78 13.67 22.68
N GLU A 118 -9.19 14.60 23.55
CA GLU A 118 -9.90 15.83 23.16
C GLU A 118 -8.99 16.74 22.32
N SER A 119 -7.72 16.87 22.73
CA SER A 119 -6.72 17.68 22.03
C SER A 119 -6.36 17.09 20.67
N LEU A 120 -6.22 15.76 20.59
CA LEU A 120 -6.03 15.04 19.33
C LEU A 120 -7.22 15.23 18.38
N SER A 121 -8.45 15.18 18.91
CA SER A 121 -9.67 15.45 18.13
C SER A 121 -9.71 16.88 17.59
N ALA A 122 -9.30 17.86 18.39
CA ALA A 122 -9.21 19.25 17.94
C ALA A 122 -8.17 19.42 16.82
N LEU A 123 -6.99 18.81 16.95
CA LEU A 123 -5.97 18.81 15.91
C LEU A 123 -6.46 18.16 14.61
N ALA A 124 -7.14 17.00 14.69
CA ALA A 124 -7.71 16.33 13.52
C ALA A 124 -8.68 17.25 12.76
N LYS A 125 -9.57 17.96 13.46
CA LYS A 125 -10.49 18.92 12.84
C LYS A 125 -9.78 20.11 12.18
N MET A 126 -8.66 20.57 12.75
CA MET A 126 -7.83 21.61 12.13
C MET A 126 -7.19 21.10 10.83
N VAL A 127 -6.68 19.87 10.83
CA VAL A 127 -6.15 19.23 9.62
C VAL A 127 -7.23 19.13 8.54
N ASP A 128 -8.43 18.65 8.88
CA ASP A 128 -9.57 18.61 7.94
C ASP A 128 -9.85 19.98 7.34
N ARG A 129 -9.82 21.03 8.16
CA ARG A 129 -10.05 22.40 7.68
C ARG A 129 -8.98 22.86 6.69
N VAL A 130 -7.71 22.57 6.96
CA VAL A 130 -6.60 22.90 6.05
C VAL A 130 -6.75 22.12 4.74
N ARG A 131 -7.10 20.83 4.77
CA ARG A 131 -7.34 20.02 3.57
C ARG A 131 -8.42 20.63 2.68
N VAL A 132 -9.54 21.06 3.24
CA VAL A 132 -10.60 21.76 2.49
C VAL A 132 -10.07 23.05 1.84
N LEU A 133 -9.24 23.83 2.55
CA LEU A 133 -8.67 25.06 2.00
C LEU A 133 -7.69 24.80 0.84
N GLU A 134 -6.99 23.67 0.87
CA GLU A 134 -6.10 23.24 -0.21
C GLU A 134 -6.82 22.49 -1.34
N GLY A 135 -8.15 22.33 -1.25
CA GLY A 135 -8.94 21.57 -2.23
C GLY A 135 -8.74 20.05 -2.15
N LEU A 136 -8.21 19.55 -1.03
CA LEU A 136 -7.98 18.13 -0.78
C LEU A 136 -9.20 17.49 -0.09
N PRO A 137 -9.53 16.22 -0.40
CA PRO A 137 -10.62 15.50 0.27
C PRO A 137 -10.26 15.21 1.73
N ASN A 138 -11.22 15.24 2.66
CA ASN A 138 -10.93 15.04 4.10
C ASN A 138 -10.39 13.64 4.44
N ASP A 139 -10.64 12.64 3.59
CA ASP A 139 -10.12 11.28 3.77
C ASP A 139 -9.02 10.99 2.73
N PRO A 140 -7.75 10.80 3.12
CA PRO A 140 -6.69 10.43 2.20
C PRO A 140 -6.89 9.03 1.57
N GLY A 141 -7.67 8.14 2.21
CA GLY A 141 -8.01 6.81 1.69
C GLY A 141 -9.13 6.80 0.63
N ALA A 142 -9.83 7.92 0.44
CA ALA A 142 -10.92 8.04 -0.54
C ALA A 142 -10.44 8.37 -1.97
N GLN A 143 -9.14 8.61 -2.20
CA GLN A 143 -8.59 9.09 -3.48
C GLN A 143 -8.38 8.00 -4.56
N GLY A 144 -9.02 6.83 -4.43
CA GLY A 144 -8.97 5.75 -5.42
C GLY A 144 -10.26 5.52 -6.23
N ALA A 145 -11.32 6.31 -5.99
CA ALA A 145 -12.61 6.13 -6.65
C ALA A 145 -12.79 7.18 -7.77
N GLY A 146 -12.23 6.90 -8.95
CA GLY A 146 -12.40 7.69 -10.16
C GLY A 146 -12.30 6.81 -11.40
#